data_AF-T0SPI7-F1
#
_entry.id   AF-T0SPI7-F1
#
_cell.length_a   1.000
_cell.length_b   1.000
_cell.length_c   1.000
_cell.angle_alpha   90.00
_cell.angle_beta   90.00
_cell.angle_gamma   90.00
#
_symmetry.space_group_name_H-M   'P 1'
#
loop_
_entity.id
_entity.type
_entity.pdbx_description
1 polymer ?
#
loop_
_entity_poly.entity_id
_entity_poly.type
_entity_poly.pdbx_seq_one_letter_code
_entity_poly.pdbx_strand_id
1 'polypeptide(L)'
;MQFIKLRYFFQLILLLVLSFDSINYSAHRKISSTYSTRPITDISCREALDQFFAPNVVEDNVILWHEFKSNEAIINPKYSMHEDFENLAADPDHNFTQTHTSQLEAVSGIYARERGVITANIIRGPEGTEFVDADGIFWDVKTPVSPQINDRWEFDIDNVGTSIKTKLESKDNINILVDLSYMRVDNRAHLRSWIEANISENFQNRIKFISVPDAIIGNH
;
A
#
# COMPACT_ATOMS: atom_id res chain seq x y z
N MET A 1 21.11 59.06 -15.55
CA MET A 1 19.93 59.51 -14.77
C MET A 1 18.79 58.48 -14.81
N GLN A 2 19.08 57.20 -14.51
CA GLN A 2 18.11 56.08 -14.59
C GLN A 2 18.10 55.16 -13.36
N PHE A 3 18.87 55.46 -12.32
CA PHE A 3 18.97 54.62 -11.10
C PHE A 3 18.11 55.10 -9.91
N ILE A 4 17.37 56.22 -10.05
CA ILE A 4 16.57 56.77 -8.94
C ILE A 4 15.15 56.20 -8.90
N LYS A 5 14.64 55.62 -10.00
CA LYS A 5 13.25 55.12 -10.06
C LYS A 5 13.02 53.74 -9.43
N LEU A 6 14.06 52.95 -9.18
CA LEU A 6 13.91 51.59 -8.64
C LEU A 6 13.76 51.56 -7.10
N ARG A 7 14.21 52.59 -6.38
CA ARG A 7 14.10 52.67 -4.91
C ARG A 7 12.69 52.99 -4.42
N TYR A 8 11.91 53.75 -5.18
CA TYR A 8 10.53 54.09 -4.80
C TYR A 8 9.52 52.98 -5.08
N PHE A 9 9.83 52.06 -5.99
CA PHE A 9 8.94 50.92 -6.29
C PHE A 9 8.96 49.87 -5.17
N PHE A 10 10.12 49.67 -4.52
CA PHE A 10 10.25 48.72 -3.40
C PHE A 10 9.65 49.23 -2.08
N GLN A 11 9.62 50.56 -1.84
CA GLN A 11 8.95 51.12 -0.66
C GLN A 11 7.42 51.10 -0.76
N LEU A 12 6.85 51.08 -1.97
CA LEU A 12 5.39 51.02 -2.14
C LEU A 12 4.83 49.60 -1.90
N ILE A 13 5.60 48.55 -2.20
CA ILE A 13 5.17 47.16 -1.98
C ILE A 13 5.22 46.78 -0.50
N LEU A 14 6.13 47.36 0.29
CA LEU A 14 6.24 47.07 1.73
C LEU A 14 5.12 47.70 2.58
N LEU A 15 4.41 48.72 2.07
CA LEU A 15 3.27 49.35 2.76
C LEU A 15 1.91 48.67 2.45
N LEU A 16 1.84 47.82 1.42
CA LEU A 16 0.63 47.10 1.04
C LEU A 16 0.45 45.77 1.79
N VAL A 17 1.49 45.28 2.48
CA VAL A 17 1.45 44.01 3.23
C VAL A 17 1.04 44.20 4.70
N LEU A 18 0.91 45.44 5.19
CA LEU A 18 0.59 45.73 6.60
C LEU A 18 -0.83 46.29 6.85
N SER A 19 -1.76 46.16 5.89
CA SER A 19 -3.12 46.73 6.01
C SER A 19 -4.27 45.74 5.87
N PHE A 20 -4.03 44.43 6.03
CA PHE A 20 -5.09 43.43 6.14
C PHE A 20 -5.09 42.72 7.50
N ASP A 21 -5.31 43.50 8.56
CA ASP A 21 -5.87 42.99 9.81
C ASP A 21 -7.00 43.92 10.24
N SER A 22 -8.23 43.46 10.04
CA SER A 22 -9.40 43.63 10.93
C SER A 22 -10.69 43.56 10.13
N ILE A 23 -11.26 42.37 9.98
CA ILE A 23 -12.71 42.23 9.81
C ILE A 23 -13.22 41.46 11.02
N ASN A 24 -13.76 42.22 11.97
CA ASN A 24 -14.64 41.75 13.02
C ASN A 24 -15.90 41.15 12.39
N TYR A 25 -16.12 39.84 12.57
CA TYR A 25 -17.44 39.24 12.49
C TYR A 25 -17.74 38.55 13.82
N SER A 26 -18.49 39.26 14.67
CA SER A 26 -19.23 38.67 15.77
C SER A 26 -20.54 38.12 15.23
N ALA A 27 -20.66 36.79 15.17
CA ALA A 27 -21.94 36.12 15.01
C ALA A 27 -21.93 34.81 15.81
N HIS A 28 -22.80 34.75 16.82
CA HIS A 28 -23.07 33.57 17.62
C HIS A 28 -23.49 32.37 16.76
N ARG A 29 -22.69 31.29 16.79
CA ARG A 29 -23.17 29.92 16.61
C ARG A 29 -22.55 29.03 17.68
N LYS A 30 -23.38 28.48 18.55
CA LYS A 30 -23.04 27.32 19.37
C LYS A 30 -23.00 26.10 18.45
N ILE A 31 -21.80 25.59 18.18
CA ILE A 31 -21.59 24.25 17.63
C ILE A 31 -20.52 23.60 18.51
N SER A 32 -20.92 22.55 19.22
CA SER A 32 -20.02 21.62 19.88
C SER A 32 -19.13 20.99 18.83
N SER A 33 -17.82 21.21 18.90
CA SER A 33 -16.84 20.51 18.08
C SER A 33 -15.66 20.13 18.96
N THR A 34 -15.56 18.84 19.25
CA THR A 34 -14.36 18.19 19.73
C THR A 34 -13.34 18.17 18.59
N TYR A 35 -12.66 19.29 18.38
CA TYR A 35 -11.42 19.31 17.60
C TYR A 35 -10.31 18.79 18.51
N SER A 36 -9.98 17.51 18.32
CA SER A 36 -8.73 16.92 18.80
C SER A 36 -7.57 17.60 18.08
N THR A 37 -7.06 18.68 18.67
CA THR A 37 -5.75 19.26 18.34
C THR A 37 -4.69 18.32 18.91
N ARG A 38 -4.34 17.26 18.17
CA ARG A 38 -3.09 16.57 18.48
C ARG A 38 -1.95 17.54 18.15
N PRO A 39 -1.08 17.88 19.11
CA PRO A 39 0.07 18.71 18.84
C PRO A 39 1.03 17.95 17.89
N ILE A 40 1.61 18.68 16.94
CA ILE A 40 2.58 18.18 15.94
C ILE A 40 3.91 17.72 16.58
N THR A 41 4.00 17.71 17.92
CA THR A 41 5.24 17.49 18.66
C THR A 41 5.48 16.06 19.13
N ASP A 42 4.61 15.10 18.81
CA ASP A 42 4.74 13.71 19.30
C ASP A 42 5.07 12.67 18.23
N ILE A 43 5.61 13.07 17.07
CA ILE A 43 6.36 12.11 16.25
C ILE A 43 7.73 12.02 16.89
N SER A 44 8.02 10.90 17.56
CA SER A 44 9.35 10.71 18.13
C SER A 44 10.38 10.82 17.00
N CYS A 45 11.56 11.39 17.27
CA CYS A 45 12.62 11.47 16.25
C CYS A 45 12.92 10.09 15.63
N ARG A 46 12.63 9.00 16.34
CA ARG A 46 12.71 7.62 15.86
C ARG A 46 11.65 7.29 14.81
N GLU A 47 10.38 7.62 15.02
CA GLU A 47 9.32 7.44 14.01
C GLU A 47 9.53 8.33 12.78
N ALA A 48 10.02 9.55 12.97
CA ALA A 48 10.37 10.44 11.86
C ALA A 48 11.57 9.90 11.06
N LEU A 49 12.58 9.33 11.73
CA LEU A 49 13.73 8.67 11.08
C LEU A 49 13.32 7.36 10.41
N ASP A 50 12.48 6.55 11.05
CA ASP A 50 11.94 5.33 10.45
C ASP A 50 11.09 5.67 9.21
N GLN A 51 10.29 6.73 9.23
CA GLN A 51 9.61 7.26 8.05
C GLN A 51 10.55 7.84 6.98
N PHE A 52 11.71 8.39 7.38
CA PHE A 52 12.69 8.98 6.46
C PHE A 52 13.62 7.94 5.82
N PHE A 53 13.86 6.79 6.48
CA PHE A 53 14.61 5.66 5.94
C PHE A 53 13.75 4.55 5.32
N ALA A 54 12.46 4.48 5.67
CA ALA A 54 11.47 3.64 4.98
C ALA A 54 11.24 3.93 3.46
N PRO A 55 11.47 5.14 2.90
CA PRO A 55 11.20 5.41 1.48
C PRO A 55 12.07 4.57 0.56
N ASN A 56 13.32 4.30 0.97
CA ASN A 56 14.27 3.56 0.13
C ASN A 56 13.85 2.10 -0.05
N VAL A 57 13.47 1.43 1.04
CA VAL A 57 13.03 0.01 0.97
C VAL A 57 11.77 -0.14 0.11
N VAL A 58 10.87 0.84 0.16
CA VAL A 58 9.64 0.78 -0.63
C VAL A 58 9.91 1.05 -2.11
N GLU A 59 10.76 2.02 -2.45
CA GLU A 59 11.11 2.28 -3.85
C GLU A 59 11.92 1.12 -4.44
N ASP A 60 12.88 0.58 -3.67
CA ASP A 60 13.65 -0.60 -4.06
C ASP A 60 12.71 -1.79 -4.34
N ASN A 61 11.70 -2.01 -3.49
CA ASN A 61 10.72 -3.07 -3.72
C ASN A 61 9.87 -2.84 -4.97
N VAL A 62 9.44 -1.59 -5.24
CA VAL A 62 8.73 -1.27 -6.49
C VAL A 62 9.62 -1.60 -7.69
N ILE A 63 10.88 -1.15 -7.68
CA ILE A 63 11.86 -1.43 -8.75
C ILE A 63 12.04 -2.94 -8.92
N LEU A 64 12.33 -3.67 -7.84
CA LEU A 64 12.53 -5.12 -7.84
C LEU A 64 11.30 -5.87 -8.35
N TRP A 65 10.08 -5.41 -8.08
CA TRP A 65 8.88 -6.02 -8.66
C TRP A 65 8.86 -5.93 -10.18
N HIS A 66 9.22 -4.76 -10.73
CA HIS A 66 9.29 -4.56 -12.17
C HIS A 66 10.41 -5.40 -12.80
N GLU A 67 11.58 -5.44 -12.18
CA GLU A 67 12.71 -6.28 -12.60
C GLU A 67 12.35 -7.78 -12.52
N PHE A 68 11.61 -8.19 -11.50
CA PHE A 68 11.14 -9.56 -11.37
C PHE A 68 10.18 -9.92 -12.51
N LYS A 69 9.29 -9.00 -12.91
CA LYS A 69 8.42 -9.20 -14.08
C LYS A 69 9.19 -9.25 -15.41
N SER A 70 10.38 -8.67 -15.50
CA SER A 70 11.28 -8.76 -16.66
C SER A 70 12.27 -9.93 -16.61
N ASN A 71 12.24 -10.78 -15.56
CA ASN A 71 13.23 -11.84 -15.27
C ASN A 71 14.64 -11.33 -14.91
N GLU A 72 14.76 -10.08 -14.47
CA GLU A 72 16.01 -9.45 -14.03
C GLU A 72 16.22 -9.54 -12.51
N ALA A 73 15.20 -9.99 -11.78
CA ALA A 73 15.27 -10.31 -10.36
C ALA A 73 14.65 -11.69 -10.08
N ILE A 74 14.89 -12.22 -8.88
CA ILE A 74 14.40 -13.55 -8.45
C ILE A 74 13.71 -13.48 -7.09
N ILE A 75 12.88 -14.49 -6.80
CA ILE A 75 12.39 -14.72 -5.45
C ILE A 75 13.58 -14.97 -4.52
N ASN A 76 13.59 -14.31 -3.37
CA ASN A 76 14.62 -14.52 -2.36
C ASN A 76 14.69 -16.02 -1.97
N PRO A 77 15.88 -16.66 -2.02
CA PRO A 77 16.07 -18.07 -1.70
C PRO A 77 15.45 -18.53 -0.39
N LYS A 78 15.36 -17.63 0.61
CA LYS A 78 14.63 -17.86 1.86
C LYS A 78 13.21 -18.40 1.64
N TYR A 79 12.50 -17.86 0.64
CA TYR A 79 11.14 -18.28 0.33
C TYR A 79 11.11 -19.38 -0.73
N SER A 80 11.92 -19.31 -1.79
CA SER A 80 11.88 -20.32 -2.85
C SER A 80 12.42 -21.68 -2.42
N MET A 81 13.24 -21.74 -1.36
CA MET A 81 13.69 -22.99 -0.72
C MET A 81 12.76 -23.44 0.42
N HIS A 82 11.67 -22.72 0.70
CA HIS A 82 10.69 -23.15 1.69
C HIS A 82 10.01 -24.44 1.20
N GLU A 83 9.82 -25.43 2.09
CA GLU A 83 9.31 -26.76 1.72
C GLU A 83 7.96 -26.73 0.97
N ASP A 84 7.06 -25.82 1.35
CA ASP A 84 5.76 -25.65 0.70
C ASP A 84 5.79 -24.82 -0.59
N PHE A 85 6.90 -24.15 -0.93
CA PHE A 85 6.92 -23.11 -1.97
C PHE A 85 6.46 -23.65 -3.33
N GLU A 86 7.01 -24.79 -3.77
CA GLU A 86 6.69 -25.38 -5.07
C GLU A 86 5.19 -25.68 -5.21
N ASN A 87 4.58 -26.20 -4.14
CA ASN A 87 3.16 -26.53 -4.12
C ASN A 87 2.28 -25.28 -4.06
N LEU A 88 2.67 -24.28 -3.27
CA LEU A 88 1.91 -23.03 -3.13
C LEU A 88 2.00 -22.15 -4.39
N ALA A 89 3.09 -22.23 -5.14
CA ALA A 89 3.29 -21.48 -6.37
C ALA A 89 2.67 -22.16 -7.61
N ALA A 90 2.32 -23.45 -7.54
CA ALA A 90 1.71 -24.18 -8.65
C ALA A 90 0.26 -23.74 -8.86
N ASP A 91 -0.02 -23.01 -9.94
CA ASP A 91 -1.31 -22.35 -10.14
C ASP A 91 -2.31 -23.21 -10.92
N PRO A 92 -3.44 -23.64 -10.32
CA PRO A 92 -4.46 -24.42 -11.02
C PRO A 92 -5.02 -23.71 -12.24
N ASP A 93 -5.18 -22.38 -12.19
CA ASP A 93 -5.71 -21.58 -13.30
C ASP A 93 -4.77 -21.58 -14.53
N HIS A 94 -3.53 -22.05 -14.34
CA HIS A 94 -2.49 -22.16 -15.37
C HIS A 94 -1.95 -23.59 -15.52
N ASN A 95 -2.81 -24.61 -15.35
CA ASN A 95 -2.44 -26.04 -15.44
C ASN A 95 -1.28 -26.42 -14.50
N PHE A 96 -1.27 -25.88 -13.29
CA PHE A 96 -0.23 -26.05 -12.27
C PHE A 96 1.15 -25.48 -12.66
N THR A 97 1.21 -24.64 -13.70
CA THR A 97 2.43 -23.91 -14.07
C THR A 97 2.69 -22.80 -13.06
N GLN A 98 3.94 -22.65 -12.62
CA GLN A 98 4.34 -21.52 -11.80
C GLN A 98 4.57 -20.29 -12.68
N THR A 99 3.88 -19.20 -12.37
CA THR A 99 4.08 -17.90 -12.99
C THR A 99 4.77 -16.95 -12.02
N HIS A 100 5.32 -15.84 -12.50
CA HIS A 100 5.83 -14.79 -11.60
C HIS A 100 4.77 -14.34 -10.59
N THR A 101 3.50 -14.24 -11.02
CA THR A 101 2.42 -13.85 -10.12
C THR A 101 2.20 -14.90 -9.04
N SER A 102 2.05 -16.18 -9.41
CA SER A 102 1.80 -17.25 -8.43
C SER A 102 2.99 -17.48 -7.48
N GLN A 103 4.22 -17.20 -7.92
CA GLN A 103 5.38 -17.19 -7.04
C GLN A 103 5.29 -16.10 -5.96
N LEU A 104 4.88 -14.88 -6.30
CA LEU A 104 4.69 -13.81 -5.30
C LEU A 104 3.50 -14.06 -4.37
N GLU A 105 2.45 -14.69 -4.89
CA GLU A 105 1.34 -15.17 -4.06
C GLU A 105 1.87 -16.16 -3.02
N ALA A 106 2.66 -17.16 -3.45
CA ALA A 106 3.25 -18.15 -2.54
C ALA A 106 4.12 -17.50 -1.46
N VAL A 107 4.97 -16.52 -1.82
CA VAL A 107 5.75 -15.74 -0.85
C VAL A 107 4.84 -15.02 0.15
N SER A 108 3.76 -14.38 -0.34
CA SER A 108 2.79 -13.67 0.50
C SER A 108 2.11 -14.61 1.51
N GLY A 109 1.69 -15.79 1.05
CA GLY A 109 1.07 -16.82 1.90
C GLY A 109 2.03 -17.36 2.96
N ILE A 110 3.25 -17.73 2.57
CA ILE A 110 4.30 -18.21 3.49
C ILE A 110 4.58 -17.16 4.56
N TYR A 111 4.82 -15.92 4.15
CA TYR A 111 5.13 -14.84 5.08
C TYR A 111 3.96 -14.55 6.03
N ALA A 112 2.72 -14.50 5.52
CA ALA A 112 1.53 -14.29 6.34
C ALA A 112 1.37 -15.39 7.40
N ARG A 113 1.61 -16.65 7.01
CA ARG A 113 1.59 -17.79 7.92
C ARG A 113 2.67 -17.69 8.99
N GLU A 114 3.92 -17.44 8.61
CA GLU A 114 5.06 -17.33 9.53
C GLU A 114 4.88 -16.18 10.54
N ARG A 115 4.13 -15.14 10.18
CA ARG A 115 3.79 -14.01 11.04
C ARG A 115 2.49 -14.19 11.83
N GLY A 116 1.78 -15.31 11.66
CA GLY A 116 0.51 -15.58 12.34
C GLY A 116 -0.64 -14.67 11.90
N VAL A 117 -0.56 -14.11 10.68
CA VAL A 117 -1.63 -13.28 10.08
C VAL A 117 -2.78 -14.16 9.57
N ILE A 118 -2.43 -15.35 9.09
CA ILE A 118 -3.36 -16.42 8.70
C ILE A 118 -3.01 -17.70 9.45
N THR A 119 -3.95 -18.65 9.52
CA THR A 119 -3.76 -19.91 10.25
C THR A 119 -2.58 -20.71 9.70
N ALA A 120 -1.94 -21.50 10.57
CA ALA A 120 -0.91 -22.45 10.16
C ALA A 120 -1.44 -23.46 9.13
N ASN A 121 -0.54 -24.04 8.33
CA ASN A 121 -0.85 -25.03 7.28
C ASN A 121 -1.82 -24.52 6.20
N ILE A 122 -1.29 -23.66 5.32
CA ILE A 122 -1.96 -23.31 4.08
C ILE A 122 -1.60 -24.31 2.97
N ILE A 123 -2.56 -24.58 2.10
CA ILE A 123 -2.37 -25.34 0.86
C ILE A 123 -2.84 -24.51 -0.33
N ARG A 124 -2.37 -24.81 -1.54
CA ARG A 124 -2.89 -24.16 -2.77
C ARG A 124 -4.39 -24.40 -2.88
N GLY A 125 -5.14 -23.34 -3.13
CA GLY A 125 -6.57 -23.40 -3.36
C GLY A 125 -6.93 -24.00 -4.73
N PRO A 126 -8.22 -24.29 -4.96
CA PRO A 126 -8.71 -24.61 -6.30
C PRO A 126 -8.71 -23.36 -7.19
N GLU A 127 -9.05 -23.52 -8.48
CA GLU A 127 -9.22 -22.43 -9.44
C GLU A 127 -10.00 -21.23 -8.86
N GLY A 128 -9.49 -20.02 -9.11
CA GLY A 128 -10.03 -18.78 -8.58
C GLY A 128 -9.82 -18.57 -7.07
N THR A 129 -8.94 -19.33 -6.41
CA THR A 129 -8.46 -19.03 -5.05
C THR A 129 -7.01 -19.47 -4.87
N GLU A 130 -6.22 -18.62 -4.24
CA GLU A 130 -4.79 -18.81 -4.08
C GLU A 130 -4.51 -19.83 -2.98
N PHE A 131 -5.14 -19.72 -1.81
CA PHE A 131 -4.95 -20.65 -0.69
C PHE A 131 -6.22 -21.11 0.00
N VAL A 132 -6.12 -22.25 0.68
CA VAL A 132 -7.04 -22.68 1.73
C VAL A 132 -6.23 -22.94 2.98
N ASP A 133 -6.63 -22.37 4.11
CA ASP A 133 -5.99 -22.64 5.40
C ASP A 133 -6.59 -23.87 6.12
N ALA A 134 -6.00 -24.24 7.25
CA ALA A 134 -6.44 -25.39 8.03
C ALA A 134 -7.89 -25.30 8.56
N ASP A 135 -8.46 -24.10 8.64
CA ASP A 135 -9.83 -23.87 9.08
C ASP A 135 -10.83 -23.94 7.91
N GLY A 136 -10.34 -24.19 6.69
CA GLY A 136 -11.14 -24.22 5.47
C GLY A 136 -11.50 -22.82 4.95
N ILE A 137 -10.79 -21.78 5.39
CA ILE A 137 -10.97 -20.42 4.88
C ILE A 137 -10.21 -20.28 3.56
N PHE A 138 -10.92 -19.78 2.56
CA PHE A 138 -10.36 -19.48 1.25
C PHE A 138 -9.66 -18.12 1.30
N TRP A 139 -8.45 -18.01 0.77
CA TRP A 139 -7.70 -16.77 0.72
C TRP A 139 -7.36 -16.42 -0.72
N ASP A 140 -7.72 -15.20 -1.12
CA ASP A 140 -7.23 -14.59 -2.34
C ASP A 140 -6.18 -13.53 -2.05
N VAL A 141 -5.14 -13.49 -2.89
CA VAL A 141 -4.01 -12.59 -2.71
C VAL A 141 -4.14 -11.44 -3.68
N LYS A 142 -3.96 -10.22 -3.18
CA LYS A 142 -3.89 -9.01 -4.00
C LYS A 142 -2.55 -8.35 -3.77
N THR A 143 -1.79 -8.18 -4.85
CA THR A 143 -0.47 -7.56 -4.84
C THR A 143 -0.51 -6.27 -5.68
N PRO A 144 -1.21 -5.21 -5.23
CA PRO A 144 -1.21 -3.92 -5.90
C PRO A 144 0.20 -3.31 -5.94
N VAL A 145 0.52 -2.63 -7.04
CA VAL A 145 1.85 -2.08 -7.30
C VAL A 145 1.73 -0.59 -7.62
N SER A 146 2.61 0.22 -7.04
CA SER A 146 2.74 1.63 -7.40
C SER A 146 3.57 1.80 -8.68
N PRO A 147 3.30 2.82 -9.52
CA PRO A 147 4.12 3.10 -10.69
C PRO A 147 5.57 3.40 -10.32
N GLN A 148 6.54 3.11 -11.17
CA GLN A 148 7.90 3.64 -10.98
C GLN A 148 7.89 5.18 -11.06
N ILE A 149 8.89 5.84 -10.49
CA ILE A 149 9.00 7.32 -10.54
C ILE A 149 8.95 7.86 -11.99
N ASN A 150 9.47 7.09 -12.96
CA ASN A 150 9.53 7.49 -14.37
C ASN A 150 8.39 6.93 -15.22
N ASP A 151 7.45 6.20 -14.62
CA ASP A 151 6.30 5.68 -15.34
C ASP A 151 5.32 6.79 -15.71
N ARG A 152 4.59 6.58 -16.82
CA ARG A 152 3.59 7.54 -17.33
C ARG A 152 2.17 7.27 -16.83
N TRP A 153 1.99 6.22 -16.03
CA TRP A 153 0.69 5.80 -15.52
C TRP A 153 0.60 6.09 -14.02
N GLU A 154 -0.63 6.25 -13.53
CA GLU A 154 -0.92 6.55 -12.12
C GLU A 154 -1.55 5.35 -11.42
N PHE A 155 -1.35 5.25 -10.11
CA PHE A 155 -1.97 4.20 -9.32
C PHE A 155 -3.50 4.34 -9.34
N ASP A 156 -4.16 3.40 -10.02
CA ASP A 156 -5.62 3.38 -10.13
C ASP A 156 -6.25 2.74 -8.89
N ILE A 157 -6.58 3.60 -7.93
CA ILE A 157 -7.17 3.18 -6.66
C ILE A 157 -8.55 2.55 -6.83
N ASP A 158 -9.37 3.05 -7.76
CA ASP A 158 -10.73 2.57 -7.95
C ASP A 158 -10.72 1.16 -8.54
N ASN A 159 -9.83 0.90 -9.50
CA ASN A 159 -9.67 -0.43 -10.07
C ASN A 159 -9.20 -1.45 -9.02
N VAL A 160 -8.16 -1.11 -8.24
CA VAL A 160 -7.63 -2.00 -7.19
C VAL A 160 -8.69 -2.27 -6.11
N GLY A 161 -9.33 -1.22 -5.61
CA GLY A 161 -10.37 -1.32 -4.60
C GLY A 161 -11.58 -2.12 -5.09
N THR A 162 -12.02 -1.88 -6.32
CA THR A 162 -13.13 -2.62 -6.94
C THR A 162 -12.80 -4.08 -7.11
N SER A 163 -11.57 -4.42 -7.54
CA SER A 163 -11.12 -5.82 -7.63
C SER A 163 -11.25 -6.56 -6.29
N ILE A 164 -10.81 -5.94 -5.19
CA ILE A 164 -10.94 -6.50 -3.83
C ILE A 164 -12.41 -6.68 -3.46
N LYS A 165 -13.22 -5.64 -3.66
CA LYS A 165 -14.66 -5.65 -3.34
C LYS A 165 -15.40 -6.73 -4.11
N THR A 166 -15.23 -6.77 -5.43
CA THR A 166 -15.87 -7.76 -6.30
C THR A 166 -15.47 -9.18 -5.89
N LYS A 167 -14.20 -9.43 -5.52
CA LYS A 167 -13.79 -10.75 -5.07
C LYS A 167 -14.53 -11.16 -3.79
N LEU A 168 -14.60 -10.29 -2.79
CA LEU A 168 -15.32 -10.51 -1.52
C LEU A 168 -16.81 -10.78 -1.73
N GLU A 169 -17.41 -10.11 -2.71
CA GLU A 169 -18.83 -10.28 -3.08
C GLU A 169 -19.09 -11.53 -3.93
N SER A 170 -18.10 -12.02 -4.68
CA SER A 170 -18.28 -13.13 -5.63
C SER A 170 -18.31 -14.52 -5.00
N LYS A 171 -17.72 -14.68 -3.82
CA LYS A 171 -17.57 -15.99 -3.17
C LYS A 171 -17.80 -15.87 -1.67
N ASP A 172 -18.74 -16.66 -1.17
CA ASP A 172 -18.94 -16.80 0.26
C ASP A 172 -17.67 -17.36 0.93
N ASN A 173 -17.34 -16.84 2.10
CA ASN A 173 -16.18 -17.26 2.91
C ASN A 173 -14.78 -17.07 2.28
N ILE A 174 -14.64 -16.20 1.26
CA ILE A 174 -13.30 -15.77 0.79
C ILE A 174 -12.72 -14.62 1.62
N ASN A 175 -11.48 -14.75 2.05
CA ASN A 175 -10.73 -13.69 2.68
C ASN A 175 -9.71 -13.13 1.69
N ILE A 176 -9.29 -11.89 1.90
CA ILE A 176 -8.31 -11.22 1.03
C ILE A 176 -7.05 -10.93 1.83
N LEU A 177 -5.91 -11.40 1.32
CA LEU A 177 -4.59 -11.02 1.79
C LEU A 177 -4.02 -9.98 0.83
N VAL A 178 -3.93 -8.72 1.28
CA VAL A 178 -3.37 -7.62 0.50
C VAL A 178 -1.88 -7.46 0.84
N ASP A 179 -1.03 -7.78 -0.12
CA ASP A 179 0.40 -7.54 -0.04
C ASP A 179 0.75 -6.12 -0.46
N LEU A 180 1.17 -5.30 0.51
CA LEU A 180 1.49 -3.89 0.33
C LEU A 180 2.98 -3.65 0.01
N SER A 181 3.79 -4.70 -0.16
CA SER A 181 5.25 -4.60 -0.33
C SER A 181 5.69 -3.67 -1.44
N TYR A 182 4.90 -3.60 -2.50
CA TYR A 182 5.19 -2.88 -3.74
C TYR A 182 4.37 -1.60 -3.89
N MET A 183 3.82 -1.09 -2.78
CA MET A 183 3.07 0.16 -2.75
C MET A 183 3.83 1.25 -2.02
N ARG A 184 3.83 2.48 -2.56
CA ARG A 184 4.24 3.67 -1.80
C ARG A 184 3.28 3.99 -0.66
N VAL A 185 3.79 4.64 0.38
CA VAL A 185 3.05 4.93 1.62
C VAL A 185 1.73 5.64 1.35
N ASP A 186 1.72 6.66 0.49
CA ASP A 186 0.51 7.41 0.15
C ASP A 186 -0.54 6.53 -0.53
N ASN A 187 -0.13 5.68 -1.47
CA ASN A 187 -1.02 4.73 -2.15
C ASN A 187 -1.61 3.70 -1.16
N ARG A 188 -0.83 3.25 -0.16
CA ARG A 188 -1.33 2.36 0.90
C ARG A 188 -2.40 3.06 1.73
N ALA A 189 -2.17 4.33 2.10
CA ALA A 189 -3.12 5.12 2.86
C ALA A 189 -4.42 5.33 2.07
N HIS A 190 -4.32 5.71 0.80
CA HIS A 190 -5.47 5.85 -0.10
C HIS A 190 -6.24 4.54 -0.25
N LEU A 191 -5.56 3.39 -0.38
CA LEU A 191 -6.21 2.09 -0.46
C LEU A 191 -6.99 1.74 0.80
N ARG A 192 -6.43 2.01 1.98
CA ARG A 192 -7.14 1.79 3.25
C ARG A 192 -8.38 2.66 3.34
N SER A 193 -8.25 3.96 3.07
CA SER A 193 -9.40 4.88 3.10
C SER A 193 -10.47 4.51 2.08
N TRP A 194 -10.07 4.04 0.89
CA TRP A 194 -11.02 3.56 -0.11
C TRP A 194 -11.78 2.33 0.39
N ILE A 195 -11.09 1.34 0.97
CA ILE A 195 -11.69 0.13 1.54
C ILE A 195 -12.68 0.48 2.64
N GLU A 196 -12.29 1.36 3.56
CA GLU A 196 -13.14 1.82 4.67
C GLU A 196 -14.43 2.49 4.19
N ALA A 197 -14.34 3.26 3.10
CA ALA A 197 -15.48 3.99 2.55
C ALA A 197 -16.41 3.13 1.66
N ASN A 198 -15.90 2.08 1.01
CA ASN A 198 -16.61 1.39 -0.08
C ASN A 198 -16.95 -0.08 0.18
N ILE A 199 -16.36 -0.69 1.22
CA ILE A 199 -16.55 -2.10 1.59
C ILE A 199 -17.25 -2.16 2.95
N SER A 200 -18.25 -3.04 3.12
CA SER A 200 -18.96 -3.17 4.39
C SER A 200 -18.05 -3.69 5.52
N GLU A 201 -18.33 -3.32 6.78
CA GLU A 201 -17.52 -3.74 7.94
C GLU A 201 -17.35 -5.28 8.03
N ASN A 202 -18.40 -6.04 7.71
CA ASN A 202 -18.34 -7.50 7.66
C ASN A 202 -17.27 -7.99 6.67
N PHE A 203 -17.19 -7.39 5.48
CA PHE A 203 -16.18 -7.72 4.50
C PHE A 203 -14.79 -7.16 4.86
N GLN A 204 -14.71 -5.97 5.48
CA GLN A 204 -13.43 -5.42 5.94
C GLN A 204 -12.72 -6.36 6.93
N ASN A 205 -13.47 -7.03 7.81
CA ASN A 205 -12.92 -8.00 8.77
C ASN A 205 -12.24 -9.22 8.10
N ARG A 206 -12.58 -9.50 6.85
CA ARG A 206 -12.02 -10.57 6.00
C ARG A 206 -10.81 -10.12 5.18
N ILE A 207 -10.37 -8.86 5.32
CA ILE A 207 -9.18 -8.33 4.66
C ILE A 207 -8.03 -8.30 5.67
N LYS A 208 -6.88 -8.85 5.30
CA LYS A 208 -5.63 -8.76 6.05
C LYS A 208 -4.57 -8.09 5.19
N PHE A 209 -3.69 -7.31 5.81
CA PHE A 209 -2.62 -6.61 5.13
C PHE A 209 -1.28 -7.13 5.59
N ILE A 210 -0.36 -7.33 4.66
CA ILE A 210 1.02 -7.70 4.94
C ILE A 210 2.00 -6.81 4.18
N SER A 211 3.27 -6.89 4.56
CA SER A 211 4.38 -6.37 3.78
C SER A 211 5.58 -7.31 4.00
N VAL A 212 6.04 -7.90 2.92
CA VAL A 212 7.19 -8.79 2.78
C VAL A 212 8.38 -7.95 2.28
N PRO A 213 9.25 -7.46 3.18
CA PRO A 213 10.27 -6.48 2.81
C PRO A 213 11.38 -7.05 1.91
N ASP A 214 11.52 -8.37 1.85
CA ASP A 214 12.65 -9.08 1.24
C ASP A 214 12.17 -10.17 0.26
N ALA A 215 10.98 -10.04 -0.31
CA ALA A 215 10.37 -11.05 -1.19
C ALA A 215 11.20 -11.34 -2.45
N ILE A 216 11.76 -10.28 -3.04
CA ILE A 216 12.50 -10.29 -4.29
C ILE A 216 13.91 -9.78 -4.01
N ILE A 217 14.90 -10.32 -4.72
CA ILE A 217 16.28 -9.81 -4.73
C ILE A 217 16.77 -9.68 -6.18
N GLY A 218 17.65 -8.72 -6.45
CA GLY A 218 18.24 -8.54 -7.78
C GLY A 218 19.16 -9.71 -8.17
N ASN A 219 19.28 -9.96 -9.48
CA ASN A 219 20.27 -10.89 -10.02
C ASN A 219 21.64 -10.20 -10.04
N HIS A 220 22.50 -10.49 -9.07
CA HIS A 220 23.88 -10.02 -9.02
C HIS A 220 24.87 -11.17 -9.13
#